data_AF-A0A958E7Z5-F1
#
_entry.id   AF-A0A958E7Z5-F1
#
_cell.length_a   1.000
_cell.length_b   1.000
_cell.length_c   1.000
_cell.angle_alpha   90.00
_cell.angle_beta   90.00
_cell.angle_gamma   90.00
#
_symmetry.space_group_name_H-M   'P 1'
#
loop_
_entity.id
_entity.type
_entity.pdbx_description
1 polymer ?
#
loop_
_entity_poly.entity_id
_entity_poly.type
_entity_poly.pdbx_seq_one_letter_code
_entity_poly.pdbx_strand_id
1 'polypeptide(L)' 'EVPVYFLIGRHDANVPAYLIEEYYALLDAPHKELIWFEHSGHSPWISETDKFVDVVVERVLAQTEDVR' A
#
# COMPACT_ATOMS: atom_id res chain seq x y z
N GLU A 1 8.03 4.38 16.78
CA GLU A 1 8.27 3.87 15.41
C GLU A 1 6.95 3.93 14.63
N VAL A 2 6.96 3.94 13.29
CA VAL A 2 5.75 4.19 12.47
C VAL A 2 5.53 3.05 11.46
N PRO A 3 4.33 2.43 11.39
CA PRO A 3 4.04 1.39 10.40
C PRO A 3 3.88 1.97 8.99
N VAL A 4 4.24 1.19 7.96
CA VAL A 4 4.21 1.64 6.55
C VAL A 4 3.41 0.68 5.67
N TYR A 5 2.47 1.20 4.89
CA TYR A 5 1.68 0.43 3.94
C TYR A 5 1.85 1.01 2.54
N PHE A 6 2.23 0.17 1.58
CA PHE A 6 2.32 0.53 0.18
C PHE A 6 1.05 0.08 -0.55
N LEU A 7 0.29 1.02 -1.12
CA LEU A 7 -0.92 0.73 -1.89
C LEU A 7 -0.65 1.07 -3.35
N ILE A 8 -0.31 0.06 -4.16
CA ILE A 8 0.29 0.24 -5.49
C ILE A 8 -0.54 -0.46 -6.56
N GLY A 9 -0.78 0.21 -7.69
CA GLY A 9 -1.37 -0.42 -8.87
C GLY A 9 -0.40 -1.35 -9.60
N ARG A 10 -0.85 -2.56 -9.92
CA ARG A 10 -0.07 -3.58 -10.65
C ARG A 10 0.37 -3.11 -12.04
N HIS A 11 -0.38 -2.19 -12.63
CA HIS A 11 -0.19 -1.69 -14.00
C HIS A 11 0.32 -0.24 -14.03
N ASP A 12 1.00 0.22 -12.97
CA ASP A 12 1.59 1.55 -12.95
C ASP A 12 2.74 1.64 -13.98
N ALA A 13 2.53 2.42 -15.04
CA ALA A 13 3.52 2.67 -16.07
C ALA A 13 4.52 3.77 -15.68
N ASN A 14 4.24 4.56 -14.64
CA ASN A 14 5.11 5.61 -14.15
C ASN A 14 6.20 5.05 -13.22
N VAL A 15 5.85 4.02 -12.44
CA VAL A 15 6.75 3.39 -11.47
C VAL A 15 6.80 1.88 -11.71
N PRO A 16 7.90 1.37 -12.26
CA PRO A 16 8.11 -0.07 -12.40
C PRO A 16 8.02 -0.80 -11.06
N ALA A 17 7.37 -1.97 -11.06
CA ALA A 17 7.17 -2.78 -9.86
C ALA A 17 8.47 -3.12 -9.12
N TYR A 18 9.57 -3.36 -9.84
CA TYR A 18 10.85 -3.74 -9.23
C TYR A 18 11.41 -2.65 -8.29
N LEU A 19 11.19 -1.36 -8.59
CA LEU A 19 11.66 -0.27 -7.74
C LEU A 19 10.93 -0.25 -6.39
N ILE A 20 9.65 -0.61 -6.40
CA ILE A 20 8.82 -0.69 -5.21
C ILE A 20 9.26 -1.90 -4.36
N GLU A 21 9.51 -3.04 -4.99
CA GLU A 21 9.99 -4.24 -4.31
C GLU A 21 11.38 -4.04 -3.70
N GLU A 22 12.30 -3.40 -4.43
CA GLU A 22 13.63 -3.02 -3.93
C GLU A 22 13.53 -2.07 -2.73
N TYR A 23 12.72 -1.01 -2.84
CA TYR A 23 12.55 -0.07 -1.74
C TYR A 23 11.87 -0.72 -0.52
N TYR A 24 10.84 -1.54 -0.76
CA TYR A 24 10.18 -2.32 0.29
C TYR A 24 11.16 -3.24 1.02
N ALA A 25 12.08 -3.90 0.31
CA ALA A 25 13.09 -4.76 0.91
C ALA A 25 14.06 -3.97 1.83
N LEU A 26 14.47 -2.77 1.39
CA LEU A 26 15.41 -1.91 2.12
C LEU A 26 14.79 -1.19 3.33
N LEU A 27 13.49 -0.91 3.29
CA LEU A 27 12.82 -0.12 4.33
C LEU A 27 12.79 -0.89 5.67
N ASP A 28 13.31 -0.27 6.72
CA ASP A 28 13.15 -0.75 8.09
C ASP A 28 11.95 -0.05 8.75
N ALA A 29 11.00 -0.82 9.23
CA ALA A 29 9.77 -0.32 9.85
C ALA A 29 9.23 -1.37 10.84
N PRO A 30 8.59 -0.94 11.95
CA PRO A 30 8.02 -1.85 12.95
C PRO A 30 6.94 -2.76 12.35
N HIS A 31 6.31 -2.30 11.27
CA HIS A 31 5.46 -3.07 10.39
C HIS A 31 5.58 -2.48 8.98
N LYS A 32 5.69 -3.34 7.97
CA LYS A 32 5.56 -2.95 6.56
C LYS A 32 4.72 -3.94 5.79
N GLU A 33 3.88 -3.45 4.90
CA GLU A 33 3.03 -4.27 4.02
C GLU A 33 2.98 -3.68 2.61
N LEU A 34 3.08 -4.55 1.59
CA LEU A 34 2.93 -4.20 0.18
C LEU A 34 1.62 -4.77 -0.37
N ILE A 35 0.71 -3.89 -0.77
CA ILE A 35 -0.65 -4.21 -1.18
C ILE A 35 -0.83 -3.84 -2.66
N TRP A 36 -1.09 -4.87 -3.46
CA TRP A 36 -1.27 -4.73 -4.90
C TRP A 36 -2.74 -4.51 -5.28
N PHE A 37 -2.95 -3.47 -6.08
CA PHE A 37 -4.18 -3.13 -6.75
C PHE A 37 -4.10 -3.69 -8.17
N GLU A 38 -4.52 -4.96 -8.29
CA GLU A 38 -4.37 -5.78 -9.50
C GLU A 38 -5.10 -5.24 -10.73
N HIS A 39 -6.00 -4.25 -10.57
CA HIS A 39 -6.74 -3.63 -11.66
C HIS A 39 -6.48 -2.12 -11.77
N SER A 40 -5.38 -1.64 -11.16
CA SER A 40 -5.02 -0.22 -11.12
C SER A 40 -3.66 0.08 -11.71
N GLY A 41 -3.51 1.32 -12.18
CA GLY A 41 -2.22 1.94 -12.52
C GLY A 41 -1.76 2.89 -11.42
N HIS A 42 -1.32 4.09 -11.80
CA HIS A 42 -0.70 5.06 -10.87
C HIS A 42 -1.62 5.59 -9.75
N SER A 43 -2.93 5.52 -9.93
CA SER A 43 -3.91 6.10 -8.99
C SER A 43 -4.92 5.08 -8.49
N PRO A 44 -4.50 4.08 -7.69
CA PRO A 44 -5.39 3.03 -7.20
C PRO A 44 -6.57 3.55 -6.37
N TRP A 45 -6.42 4.70 -5.69
CA TRP A 45 -7.52 5.35 -4.96
C TRP A 45 -8.64 5.88 -5.88
N ILE A 46 -8.37 6.03 -7.18
CA ILE A 46 -9.36 6.45 -8.19
C ILE A 46 -9.90 5.23 -8.95
N SER A 47 -9.02 4.32 -9.40
CA SER A 47 -9.41 3.20 -10.25
C SER A 47 -10.06 2.04 -9.51
N GLU A 48 -9.71 1.83 -8.23
CA GLU A 48 -10.25 0.78 -7.36
C GLU A 48 -10.65 1.40 -6.00
N THR A 49 -11.47 2.47 -6.03
CA THR A 49 -11.83 3.26 -4.84
C THR A 49 -12.40 2.43 -3.70
N ASP A 50 -13.33 1.51 -3.96
CA ASP A 50 -13.95 0.69 -2.91
C ASP A 50 -12.91 -0.16 -2.18
N LYS A 51 -12.06 -0.87 -2.94
CA LYS A 51 -10.95 -1.64 -2.38
C LYS A 51 -9.95 -0.75 -1.63
N PHE A 52 -9.71 0.47 -2.12
CA PHE A 52 -8.82 1.40 -1.44
C PHE A 52 -9.37 1.77 -0.06
N VAL A 53 -10.66 2.10 0.02
CA VAL A 53 -11.33 2.39 1.30
C VAL A 53 -11.30 1.16 2.21
N ASP A 54 -11.61 -0.03 1.69
CA ASP A 54 -11.57 -1.27 2.47
C ASP A 54 -10.17 -1.53 3.05
N VAL A 55 -9.10 -1.35 2.27
CA VAL A 55 -7.73 -1.50 2.78
C VAL A 55 -7.42 -0.49 3.88
N VAL A 56 -7.82 0.77 3.71
CA VAL A 56 -7.57 1.81 4.71
C VAL A 56 -8.33 1.53 6.02
N VAL A 57 -9.59 1.11 5.94
CA VAL A 57 -10.42 0.87 7.14
C VAL A 57 -10.08 -0.47 7.79
N GLU A 58 -10.13 -1.55 7.02
CA GLU A 58 -10.06 -2.92 7.56
C GLU A 58 -8.62 -3.40 7.81
N ARG A 59 -7.61 -2.73 7.25
CA ARG A 59 -6.20 -3.03 7.55
C ARG A 59 -5.52 -1.90 8.28
N VAL A 60 -5.40 -0.73 7.65
CA VAL A 60 -4.56 0.34 8.21
C VAL A 60 -5.14 0.84 9.53
N LEU A 61 -6.42 1.23 9.56
CA LEU A 61 -7.06 1.73 10.77
C LEU A 61 -7.14 0.62 11.84
N ALA A 62 -7.70 -0.54 11.49
CA ALA A 62 -7.86 -1.65 12.41
C ALA A 62 -6.54 -2.11 13.08
N GLN A 63 -5.40 -2.03 12.39
CA GLN A 63 -4.10 -2.43 12.93
C GLN A 63 -3.36 -1.30 13.67
N THR A 64 -3.82 -0.05 13.57
CA THR A 64 -3.12 1.12 14.14
C THR A 64 -3.91 1.92 15.18
N GLU A 65 -5.20 1.62 15.38
CA GLU A 65 -6.01 2.28 16.41
C GLU A 65 -5.59 1.98 17.86
N ASP A 66 -4.89 0.87 18.10
CA ASP A 66 -4.39 0.47 19.44
C ASP A 66 -3.07 1.17 19.84
N VAL A 67 -2.62 2.15 19.04
CA VAL A 67 -1.38 2.95 19.29
C VAL A 67 -1.70 4.33 19.90
N ARG A 68 -2.90 4.53 20.47
CA ARG A 68 -3.27 5.75 21.20
C ARG A 68 -3.16 5.61 22.71
#